data_AF-A0A9Q2NWA4-F1
#
_entry.id   AF-A0A9Q2NWA4-F1
#
_cell.length_a   1.000
_cell.length_b   1.000
_cell.length_c   1.000
_cell.angle_alpha   90.00
_cell.angle_beta   90.00
_cell.angle_gamma   90.00
#
_symmetry.space_group_name_H-M   'P 1'
#
loop_
_entity.id
_entity.type
_entity.pdbx_description
1 polymer ?
#
loop_
_entity_poly.entity_id
_entity_poly.type
_entity_poly.pdbx_seq_one_letter_code
_entity_poly.pdbx_strand_id
1 'polypeptide(L)'
;MDWFERITGFQETAYAQTKDRLSVHEGKLHSTASAKTFGVADLEVLSLEVLRSRIVDAMAKDVPLCLDKVIGDARALHSDARFTGATFQVASQFNLLEMTSPDVTPEDGITRYAYDQTQGPACAMAAGAGTIFRNYFVPVSGQFGQTADCQIDTIAKLGDTLADRIGQPKDTFWEMRNGYALLNRKGMHLAEEYLGALSEFERDRLRCLLQVGVHWGVEVTDEAAAPGTSVTQVYCSALPVAYSSVRQSDCPELASLILEAAYEATLSAAFLNGRRGGTTTVLLTRLGGGAFGNANAWIDHAILRALAVFQNSGLRVLLVNQRPKDMATDALLSRYHGR
;
A
#
# COMPACT_ATOMS: atom_id res chain seq x y z
N MET A 1 -16.77 -19.40 -11.42
CA MET A 1 -15.98 -19.39 -10.17
C MET A 1 -15.26 -18.06 -10.10
N ASP A 2 -15.55 -17.24 -9.10
CA ASP A 2 -14.80 -16.00 -8.85
C ASP A 2 -13.39 -16.29 -8.27
N TRP A 3 -12.60 -15.26 -8.00
CA TRP A 3 -11.23 -15.43 -7.53
C TRP A 3 -11.15 -16.03 -6.11
N PHE A 4 -12.14 -15.76 -5.26
CA PHE A 4 -12.16 -16.25 -3.88
C PHE A 4 -12.49 -17.74 -3.88
N GLU A 5 -13.56 -18.13 -4.59
CA GLU A 5 -14.00 -19.52 -4.72
C GLU A 5 -12.92 -20.42 -5.36
N ARG A 6 -12.09 -19.88 -6.27
CA ARG A 6 -10.94 -20.62 -6.84
C ARG A 6 -9.89 -20.99 -5.79
N ILE A 7 -9.70 -20.14 -4.79
CA ILE A 7 -8.72 -20.33 -3.71
C ILE A 7 -9.32 -21.23 -2.63
N THR A 8 -10.53 -20.91 -2.18
CA THR A 8 -11.13 -21.52 -1.00
C THR A 8 -11.99 -22.75 -1.32
N GLY A 9 -12.44 -22.92 -2.57
CA GLY A 9 -13.37 -23.99 -2.96
C GLY A 9 -14.83 -23.72 -2.58
N PHE A 10 -15.17 -22.52 -2.12
CA PHE A 10 -16.56 -22.12 -1.84
C PHE A 10 -16.78 -20.63 -2.05
N GLN A 11 -18.02 -20.24 -2.37
CA GLN A 11 -18.39 -18.84 -2.53
C GLN A 11 -18.34 -18.11 -1.19
N GLU A 12 -17.85 -16.87 -1.18
CA GLU A 12 -17.88 -16.04 0.02
C GLU A 12 -19.32 -15.77 0.46
N THR A 13 -19.58 -15.95 1.76
CA THR A 13 -20.88 -15.76 2.40
C THR A 13 -20.75 -14.76 3.54
N ALA A 14 -21.65 -14.80 4.53
CA ALA A 14 -21.56 -13.96 5.72
C ALA A 14 -20.20 -14.12 6.42
N TYR A 15 -19.65 -13.02 6.93
CA TYR A 15 -18.28 -12.93 7.45
C TYR A 15 -17.92 -14.07 8.43
N ALA A 16 -18.76 -14.33 9.44
CA ALA A 16 -18.52 -15.39 10.42
C ALA A 16 -18.52 -16.78 9.78
N GLN A 17 -19.49 -17.07 8.90
CA GLN A 17 -19.59 -18.37 8.21
C GLN A 17 -18.41 -18.60 7.27
N THR A 18 -17.96 -17.56 6.57
CA THR A 18 -16.77 -17.60 5.74
C THR A 18 -15.53 -17.88 6.59
N LYS A 19 -15.38 -17.16 7.71
CA LYS A 19 -14.25 -17.31 8.62
C LYS A 19 -14.18 -18.70 9.26
N ASP A 20 -15.31 -19.26 9.70
CA ASP A 20 -15.38 -20.59 10.33
C ASP A 20 -14.96 -21.73 9.39
N ARG A 21 -15.01 -21.48 8.07
CA ARG A 21 -14.63 -22.45 7.04
C ARG A 21 -13.17 -22.34 6.61
N LEU A 22 -12.44 -21.37 7.15
CA LEU A 22 -11.06 -21.06 6.84
C LEU A 22 -10.21 -21.14 8.11
N SER A 23 -8.93 -21.44 7.94
CA SER A 23 -7.97 -21.38 9.04
C SER A 23 -6.60 -21.02 8.52
N VAL A 24 -5.80 -20.39 9.38
CA VAL A 24 -4.39 -20.08 9.08
C VAL A 24 -3.52 -20.77 10.11
N HIS A 25 -2.68 -21.68 9.64
CA HIS A 25 -1.66 -22.34 10.45
C HIS A 25 -0.42 -22.59 9.61
N GLU A 26 0.75 -22.58 10.25
CA GLU A 26 2.05 -22.77 9.57
C GLU A 26 2.28 -21.82 8.37
N GLY A 27 1.78 -20.59 8.47
CA GLY A 27 1.92 -19.57 7.42
C GLY A 27 1.11 -19.84 6.15
N LYS A 28 0.13 -20.74 6.19
CA LYS A 28 -0.73 -21.09 5.06
C LYS A 28 -2.21 -20.91 5.36
N LEU A 29 -2.97 -20.53 4.34
CA LEU A 29 -4.42 -20.55 4.32
C LEU A 29 -4.91 -21.95 3.99
N HIS A 30 -5.84 -22.44 4.82
CA HIS A 30 -6.54 -23.71 4.65
C HIS A 30 -8.03 -23.46 4.54
N SER A 31 -8.72 -24.33 3.80
CA SER A 31 -10.17 -24.31 3.64
C SER A 31 -10.75 -25.68 3.92
N THR A 32 -11.92 -25.71 4.57
CA THR A 32 -12.71 -26.93 4.77
C THR A 32 -13.28 -27.51 3.47
N ALA A 33 -13.31 -26.72 2.38
CA ALA A 33 -13.89 -27.12 1.09
C ALA A 33 -12.84 -27.46 0.01
N SER A 34 -11.54 -27.32 0.30
CA SER A 34 -10.47 -27.51 -0.67
C SER A 34 -9.22 -28.08 -0.02
N ALA A 35 -8.57 -29.04 -0.67
CA ALA A 35 -7.27 -29.56 -0.24
C ALA A 35 -6.10 -28.63 -0.62
N LYS A 36 -6.34 -27.60 -1.44
CA LYS A 36 -5.31 -26.62 -1.81
C LYS A 36 -5.00 -25.73 -0.60
N THR A 37 -3.73 -25.38 -0.47
CA THR A 37 -3.24 -24.49 0.58
C THR A 37 -2.34 -23.45 -0.05
N PHE A 38 -2.39 -22.21 0.43
CA PHE A 38 -1.63 -21.10 -0.14
C PHE A 38 -0.89 -20.34 0.97
N GLY A 39 0.36 -19.98 0.72
CA GLY A 39 1.17 -19.20 1.64
C GLY A 39 0.59 -17.82 1.89
N VAL A 40 0.17 -17.56 3.13
CA VAL A 40 -0.20 -16.21 3.56
C VAL A 40 1.00 -15.43 4.04
N ALA A 41 2.13 -16.07 4.35
CA ALA A 41 3.38 -15.42 4.75
C ALA A 41 3.22 -14.37 5.90
N ASP A 42 4.18 -13.45 6.04
CA ASP A 42 4.24 -12.53 7.17
C ASP A 42 3.81 -11.10 6.78
N LEU A 43 2.85 -10.54 7.51
CA LEU A 43 2.46 -9.13 7.41
C LEU A 43 3.00 -8.35 8.61
N GLU A 44 3.77 -7.29 8.35
CA GLU A 44 4.17 -6.31 9.34
C GLU A 44 3.56 -4.94 9.04
N VAL A 45 3.06 -4.23 10.06
CA VAL A 45 2.64 -2.83 9.94
C VAL A 45 3.76 -1.94 10.48
N LEU A 46 4.55 -1.36 9.58
CA LEU A 46 5.81 -0.71 9.92
C LEU A 46 5.74 0.79 9.66
N SER A 47 6.24 1.59 10.60
CA SER A 47 6.48 3.01 10.36
C SER A 47 7.69 3.23 9.46
N LEU A 48 7.74 4.38 8.77
CA LEU A 48 8.93 4.78 8.03
C LEU A 48 10.17 4.85 8.95
N GLU A 49 10.02 5.29 10.20
CA GLU A 49 11.09 5.27 11.20
C GLU A 49 11.68 3.87 11.41
N VAL A 50 10.82 2.87 11.60
CA VAL A 50 11.26 1.47 11.78
C VAL A 50 11.96 0.97 10.53
N LEU A 51 11.41 1.24 9.35
CA LEU A 51 12.05 0.85 8.08
C LEU A 51 13.44 1.48 7.91
N ARG A 52 13.58 2.78 8.20
CA ARG A 52 14.88 3.48 8.19
C ARG A 52 15.88 2.83 9.14
N SER A 53 15.46 2.52 10.37
CA SER A 53 16.34 1.87 11.35
C SER A 53 16.86 0.50 10.89
N ARG A 54 16.07 -0.24 10.09
CA ARG A 54 16.44 -1.56 9.56
C ARG A 54 17.43 -1.48 8.38
N ILE A 55 17.58 -0.33 7.74
CA ILE A 55 18.45 -0.16 6.55
C ILE A 55 19.69 0.69 6.79
N VAL A 56 19.75 1.46 7.89
CA VAL A 56 20.80 2.45 8.15
C VAL A 56 22.22 1.91 8.00
N ASP A 57 22.50 0.72 8.54
CA ASP A 57 23.83 0.11 8.48
C ASP A 57 24.13 -0.59 7.14
N ALA A 58 23.11 -0.78 6.31
CA ALA A 58 23.17 -1.59 5.11
C ALA A 58 23.21 -0.76 3.81
N MET A 59 22.86 0.53 3.86
CA MET A 59 22.70 1.40 2.68
C MET A 59 24.01 1.79 1.96
N ALA A 60 25.18 1.38 2.47
CA ALA A 60 26.49 1.63 1.87
C ALA A 60 26.76 0.77 0.60
N LYS A 61 25.76 0.61 -0.27
CA LYS A 61 26.00 0.09 -1.62
C LYS A 61 26.39 1.27 -2.50
N ASP A 62 27.39 1.08 -3.35
CA ASP A 62 27.81 2.04 -4.38
C ASP A 62 27.30 1.59 -5.76
N VAL A 63 26.06 1.09 -5.81
CA VAL A 63 25.44 0.63 -7.06
C VAL A 63 24.31 1.58 -7.42
N PRO A 64 24.40 2.32 -8.53
CA PRO A 64 23.35 3.25 -8.91
C PRO A 64 21.99 2.56 -9.05
N LEU A 65 20.95 3.22 -8.54
CA LEU A 65 19.56 2.86 -8.77
C LEU A 65 19.21 3.05 -10.24
N CYS A 66 18.51 2.07 -10.82
CA CYS A 66 17.95 2.17 -12.16
C CYS A 66 16.46 2.48 -12.10
N LEU A 67 16.01 3.47 -12.86
CA LEU A 67 14.59 3.79 -13.06
C LEU A 67 14.21 3.50 -14.51
N ASP A 68 13.12 2.76 -14.70
CA ASP A 68 12.51 2.50 -16.01
C ASP A 68 10.99 2.37 -15.84
N LYS A 69 10.25 2.07 -16.92
CA LYS A 69 8.83 1.71 -16.88
C LYS A 69 8.59 0.29 -17.38
N VAL A 70 7.49 -0.29 -16.91
CA VAL A 70 6.95 -1.56 -17.42
C VAL A 70 5.49 -1.36 -17.80
N ILE A 71 5.10 -1.94 -18.93
CA ILE A 71 3.71 -1.91 -19.39
C ILE A 71 3.06 -3.23 -19.00
N GLY A 72 1.94 -3.17 -18.29
CA GLY A 72 1.20 -4.36 -17.93
C GLY A 72 0.03 -4.09 -17.00
N ASP A 73 -0.88 -5.06 -16.96
CA ASP A 73 -1.88 -5.14 -15.92
C ASP A 73 -1.23 -5.56 -14.60
N ALA A 74 -1.60 -4.90 -13.50
CA ALA A 74 -0.93 -5.10 -12.22
C ALA A 74 -1.10 -6.53 -11.70
N ARG A 75 -2.27 -7.14 -11.89
CA ARG A 75 -2.53 -8.54 -11.49
C ARG A 75 -1.71 -9.50 -12.35
N ALA A 76 -1.67 -9.30 -13.66
CA ALA A 76 -0.84 -10.10 -14.57
C ALA A 76 0.66 -10.02 -14.26
N LEU A 77 1.16 -8.83 -13.88
CA LEU A 77 2.57 -8.64 -13.51
C LEU A 77 2.98 -9.43 -12.26
N HIS A 78 2.06 -9.75 -11.34
CA HIS A 78 2.37 -10.60 -10.18
C HIS A 78 2.66 -12.05 -10.59
N SER A 79 1.97 -12.54 -11.63
CA SER A 79 2.16 -13.90 -12.16
C SER A 79 3.36 -14.04 -13.10
N ASP A 80 3.97 -12.92 -13.51
CA ASP A 80 5.10 -12.93 -14.43
C ASP A 80 6.37 -13.43 -13.73
N ALA A 81 6.94 -14.50 -14.26
CA ALA A 81 8.14 -15.14 -13.72
C ALA A 81 9.31 -14.16 -13.52
N ARG A 82 9.42 -13.10 -14.34
CA ARG A 82 10.45 -12.05 -14.23
C ARG A 82 10.39 -11.26 -12.92
N PHE A 83 9.23 -11.26 -12.26
CA PHE A 83 8.98 -10.50 -11.03
C PHE A 83 8.77 -11.40 -9.80
N THR A 84 9.08 -12.70 -9.91
CA THR A 84 9.12 -13.59 -8.74
C THR A 84 10.11 -13.04 -7.70
N GLY A 85 9.65 -12.90 -6.45
CA GLY A 85 10.42 -12.33 -5.36
C GLY A 85 10.64 -10.81 -5.44
N ALA A 86 10.01 -10.11 -6.39
CA ALA A 86 10.03 -8.65 -6.47
C ALA A 86 9.11 -8.00 -5.44
N THR A 87 9.28 -6.70 -5.23
CA THR A 87 8.41 -5.89 -4.38
C THR A 87 7.40 -5.12 -5.23
N PHE A 88 6.13 -5.12 -4.84
CA PHE A 88 5.05 -4.40 -5.51
C PHE A 88 4.49 -3.34 -4.56
N GLN A 89 4.46 -2.08 -5.01
CA GLN A 89 3.66 -1.06 -4.35
C GLN A 89 2.18 -1.29 -4.69
N VAL A 90 1.36 -1.41 -3.67
CA VAL A 90 -0.08 -1.60 -3.80
C VAL A 90 -0.78 -0.34 -3.29
N ALA A 91 -1.58 0.28 -4.16
CA ALA A 91 -2.47 1.36 -3.76
C ALA A 91 -3.61 0.76 -2.93
N SER A 92 -3.57 0.98 -1.62
CA SER A 92 -4.48 0.41 -0.63
C SER A 92 -5.08 1.53 0.21
N GLN A 93 -6.09 1.21 1.03
CA GLN A 93 -6.58 2.10 2.08
C GLN A 93 -5.69 2.07 3.33
N PHE A 94 -5.92 2.99 4.27
CA PHE A 94 -5.18 3.04 5.55
C PHE A 94 -5.43 1.82 6.46
N ASN A 95 -6.43 0.99 6.14
CA ASN A 95 -6.69 -0.29 6.81
C ASN A 95 -6.07 -1.51 6.10
N LEU A 96 -5.26 -1.27 5.07
CA LEU A 96 -4.64 -2.34 4.27
C LEU A 96 -5.68 -3.25 3.62
N LEU A 97 -6.83 -2.72 3.23
CA LEU A 97 -7.83 -3.38 2.40
C LEU A 97 -8.14 -2.51 1.19
N GLU A 98 -8.87 -3.05 0.23
CA GLU A 98 -9.18 -2.44 -1.06
C GLU A 98 -10.71 -2.34 -1.23
N MET A 99 -11.38 -1.82 -0.20
CA MET A 99 -12.84 -1.62 -0.20
C MET A 99 -13.24 -0.77 -1.42
N THR A 100 -14.33 -1.11 -2.08
CA THR A 100 -14.75 -0.45 -3.33
C THR A 100 -15.45 0.90 -3.09
N SER A 101 -15.84 1.17 -1.85
CA SER A 101 -16.45 2.42 -1.39
C SER A 101 -16.21 2.58 0.11
N PRO A 102 -16.20 3.82 0.66
CA PRO A 102 -16.19 4.05 2.10
C PRO A 102 -17.38 3.44 2.85
N ASP A 103 -18.47 3.08 2.16
CA ASP A 103 -19.66 2.47 2.79
C ASP A 103 -19.59 0.93 2.83
N VAL A 104 -18.52 0.34 2.29
CA VAL A 104 -18.30 -1.11 2.29
C VAL A 104 -17.38 -1.46 3.45
N THR A 105 -17.86 -2.34 4.32
CA THR A 105 -17.16 -2.82 5.50
C THR A 105 -16.36 -4.09 5.20
N PRO A 106 -15.35 -4.45 6.02
CA PRO A 106 -14.69 -5.75 5.93
C PRO A 106 -15.66 -6.96 5.92
N GLU A 107 -16.79 -6.83 6.63
CA GLU A 107 -17.83 -7.85 6.76
C GLU A 107 -18.67 -8.05 5.50
N ASP A 108 -18.70 -7.05 4.61
CA ASP A 108 -19.37 -7.13 3.32
C ASP A 108 -18.63 -8.01 2.29
N GLY A 109 -17.46 -8.52 2.68
CA GLY A 109 -16.65 -9.47 1.92
C GLY A 109 -15.72 -8.83 0.90
N ILE A 110 -14.73 -9.61 0.48
CA ILE A 110 -13.63 -9.17 -0.39
C ILE A 110 -13.76 -9.70 -1.84
N THR A 111 -14.64 -10.65 -2.10
CA THR A 111 -14.88 -11.19 -3.46
C THR A 111 -15.25 -10.08 -4.44
N ARG A 112 -15.97 -9.06 -3.96
CA ARG A 112 -16.37 -7.85 -4.69
C ARG A 112 -15.23 -7.05 -5.30
N TYR A 113 -13.98 -7.27 -4.89
CA TYR A 113 -12.80 -6.67 -5.51
C TYR A 113 -12.74 -6.97 -7.02
N ALA A 114 -13.38 -8.06 -7.47
CA ALA A 114 -13.51 -8.39 -8.89
C ALA A 114 -14.24 -7.34 -9.74
N TYR A 115 -15.04 -6.47 -9.11
CA TYR A 115 -15.84 -5.45 -9.80
C TYR A 115 -15.16 -4.08 -9.84
N ASP A 116 -14.02 -3.92 -9.14
CA ASP A 116 -13.23 -2.70 -9.13
C ASP A 116 -12.00 -2.87 -10.02
N GLN A 117 -11.90 -2.00 -11.03
CA GLN A 117 -10.85 -2.04 -12.06
C GLN A 117 -9.62 -1.22 -11.68
N THR A 118 -9.54 -0.70 -10.45
CA THR A 118 -8.36 -0.01 -9.96
C THR A 118 -7.23 -0.98 -9.61
N GLN A 119 -6.02 -0.44 -9.45
CA GLN A 119 -4.81 -1.24 -9.26
C GLN A 119 -4.78 -1.98 -7.91
N GLY A 120 -5.33 -1.39 -6.84
CA GLY A 120 -5.36 -2.01 -5.51
C GLY A 120 -6.06 -3.38 -5.54
N PRO A 121 -7.35 -3.44 -5.91
CA PRO A 121 -8.10 -4.69 -6.06
C PRO A 121 -7.42 -5.71 -6.98
N ALA A 122 -6.79 -5.26 -8.07
CA ALA A 122 -6.04 -6.13 -8.97
C ALA A 122 -4.86 -6.82 -8.24
N CYS A 123 -4.05 -6.07 -7.48
CA CYS A 123 -2.96 -6.62 -6.67
C CYS A 123 -3.45 -7.49 -5.51
N ALA A 124 -4.54 -7.09 -4.87
CA ALA A 124 -5.16 -7.85 -3.78
C ALA A 124 -5.65 -9.23 -4.27
N MET A 125 -6.28 -9.28 -5.44
CA MET A 125 -6.71 -10.54 -6.04
C MET A 125 -5.54 -11.41 -6.54
N ALA A 126 -4.41 -10.81 -6.93
CA ALA A 126 -3.24 -11.55 -7.36
C ALA A 126 -2.61 -12.37 -6.22
N ALA A 127 -2.59 -11.82 -5.00
CA ALA A 127 -2.15 -12.47 -3.78
C ALA A 127 -3.35 -12.73 -2.85
N GLY A 128 -4.36 -13.44 -3.37
CA GLY A 128 -5.68 -13.57 -2.76
C GLY A 128 -5.67 -14.22 -1.37
N ALA A 129 -4.77 -15.17 -1.11
CA ALA A 129 -4.62 -15.73 0.23
C ALA A 129 -4.16 -14.69 1.26
N GLY A 130 -3.24 -13.80 0.88
CA GLY A 130 -2.83 -12.67 1.72
C GLY A 130 -3.97 -11.69 1.96
N THR A 131 -4.81 -11.44 0.96
CA THR A 131 -6.01 -10.60 1.11
C THR A 131 -7.05 -11.23 2.05
N ILE A 132 -7.30 -12.54 1.94
CA ILE A 132 -8.15 -13.28 2.88
C ILE A 132 -7.60 -13.16 4.30
N PHE A 133 -6.29 -13.32 4.48
CA PHE A 133 -5.64 -13.14 5.77
C PHE A 133 -5.87 -11.73 6.33
N ARG A 134 -5.61 -10.68 5.53
CA ARG A 134 -5.80 -9.26 5.93
C ARG A 134 -7.23 -8.94 6.35
N ASN A 135 -8.24 -9.60 5.78
CA ASN A 135 -9.64 -9.37 6.12
C ASN A 135 -10.10 -10.19 7.34
N TYR A 136 -9.77 -11.48 7.37
CA TYR A 136 -10.39 -12.44 8.30
C TYR A 136 -9.49 -12.87 9.48
N PHE A 137 -8.17 -12.74 9.34
CA PHE A 137 -7.21 -13.36 10.26
C PHE A 137 -6.07 -12.44 10.72
N VAL A 138 -5.96 -11.20 10.23
CA VAL A 138 -4.92 -10.29 10.72
C VAL A 138 -5.16 -9.95 12.19
N PRO A 139 -4.14 -10.02 13.07
CA PRO A 139 -4.28 -9.54 14.43
C PRO A 139 -4.50 -8.02 14.44
N VAL A 140 -5.61 -7.57 15.02
CA VAL A 140 -5.93 -6.15 15.16
C VAL A 140 -6.62 -5.92 16.50
N SER A 141 -6.09 -5.03 17.32
CA SER A 141 -6.66 -4.61 18.62
C SER A 141 -7.18 -5.74 19.53
N GLY A 142 -6.46 -6.87 19.59
CA GLY A 142 -6.81 -8.01 20.44
C GLY A 142 -7.80 -9.02 19.83
N GLN A 143 -8.22 -8.82 18.58
CA GLN A 143 -8.99 -9.80 17.80
C GLN A 143 -8.24 -10.23 16.53
N PHE A 144 -8.81 -11.22 15.83
CA PHE A 144 -8.35 -11.65 14.52
C PHE A 144 -9.37 -11.24 13.45
N GLY A 145 -8.89 -10.64 12.37
CA GLY A 145 -9.72 -10.11 11.30
C GLY A 145 -10.19 -8.69 11.58
N GLN A 146 -10.38 -7.94 10.49
CA GLN A 146 -10.89 -6.58 10.52
C GLN A 146 -12.42 -6.61 10.45
N THR A 147 -13.05 -5.68 11.17
CA THR A 147 -14.51 -5.44 11.19
C THR A 147 -14.78 -3.95 11.04
N ALA A 148 -16.04 -3.54 10.85
CA ALA A 148 -16.43 -2.13 10.76
C ALA A 148 -15.91 -1.31 11.97
N ASP A 149 -15.95 -1.92 13.15
CA ASP A 149 -15.59 -1.28 14.42
C ASP A 149 -14.12 -1.46 14.82
N CYS A 150 -13.35 -2.30 14.13
CA CYS A 150 -11.97 -2.61 14.51
C CYS A 150 -11.11 -2.92 13.28
N GLN A 151 -10.34 -1.92 12.87
CA GLN A 151 -9.50 -1.94 11.67
C GLN A 151 -8.09 -1.47 11.99
N ILE A 152 -7.16 -1.86 11.12
CA ILE A 152 -5.84 -1.25 11.08
C ILE A 152 -6.03 0.21 10.64
N ASP A 153 -5.25 1.12 11.23
CA ASP A 153 -5.19 2.52 10.82
C ASP A 153 -3.73 2.94 10.72
N THR A 154 -3.18 2.91 9.50
CA THR A 154 -1.77 3.22 9.26
C THR A 154 -1.44 4.71 9.26
N ILE A 155 -2.44 5.59 9.35
CA ILE A 155 -2.24 7.04 9.56
C ILE A 155 -2.47 7.45 11.02
N ALA A 156 -2.90 6.54 11.90
CA ALA A 156 -3.29 6.84 13.27
C ALA A 156 -2.26 7.72 14.01
N LYS A 157 -1.00 7.28 14.09
CA LYS A 157 0.06 7.97 14.83
C LYS A 157 0.35 9.37 14.29
N LEU A 158 0.29 9.54 12.97
CA LEU A 158 0.44 10.85 12.33
C LEU A 158 -0.75 11.76 12.69
N GLY A 159 -1.97 11.23 12.60
CA GLY A 159 -3.19 11.96 12.97
C GLY A 159 -3.21 12.39 14.44
N ASP A 160 -2.86 11.48 15.35
CA ASP A 160 -2.78 11.76 16.78
C ASP A 160 -1.74 12.85 17.07
N THR A 161 -0.58 12.79 16.40
CA THR A 161 0.47 13.81 16.55
C THR A 161 0.03 15.18 16.01
N LEU A 162 -0.67 15.22 14.87
CA LEU A 162 -1.20 16.48 14.32
C LEU A 162 -2.26 17.08 15.26
N ALA A 163 -3.17 16.25 15.78
CA ALA A 163 -4.18 16.64 16.75
C ALA A 163 -3.56 17.27 18.00
N ASP A 164 -2.57 16.60 18.60
CA ASP A 164 -1.87 17.08 19.79
C ASP A 164 -1.13 18.40 19.53
N ARG A 165 -0.44 18.52 18.39
CA ARG A 165 0.38 19.71 18.06
C ARG A 165 -0.46 20.94 17.74
N ILE A 166 -1.58 20.75 17.06
CA ILE A 166 -2.48 21.82 16.64
C ILE A 166 -3.48 22.16 17.76
N GLY A 167 -3.67 21.26 18.74
CA GLY A 167 -4.62 21.44 19.83
C GLY A 167 -6.07 21.33 19.37
N GLN A 168 -6.35 20.36 18.49
CA GLN A 168 -7.70 20.05 18.01
C GLN A 168 -7.96 18.54 18.11
N PRO A 169 -9.22 18.11 18.34
CA PRO A 169 -9.60 16.71 18.23
C PRO A 169 -9.25 16.10 16.87
N LYS A 170 -8.82 14.82 16.83
CA LYS A 170 -8.39 14.12 15.60
C LYS A 170 -9.46 14.10 14.49
N ASP A 171 -10.71 13.92 14.87
CA ASP A 171 -11.88 13.96 13.98
C ASP A 171 -12.09 15.33 13.31
N THR A 172 -11.44 16.39 13.80
CA THR A 172 -11.39 17.70 13.12
C THR A 172 -10.74 17.61 11.75
N PHE A 173 -9.73 16.74 11.59
CA PHE A 173 -8.96 16.62 10.35
C PHE A 173 -9.63 15.69 9.34
N TRP A 174 -10.04 14.51 9.78
CA TRP A 174 -10.76 13.55 8.95
C TRP A 174 -11.61 12.59 9.77
N GLU A 175 -12.67 12.10 9.16
CA GLU A 175 -13.40 10.94 9.62
C GLU A 175 -12.77 9.69 8.99
N MET A 176 -12.37 8.71 9.79
CA MET A 176 -11.93 7.41 9.26
C MET A 176 -13.15 6.53 9.02
N ARG A 177 -13.36 6.11 7.77
CA ARG A 177 -14.46 5.21 7.39
C ARG A 177 -13.97 4.10 6.47
N ASN A 178 -13.91 2.87 6.97
CA ASN A 178 -13.46 1.69 6.22
C ASN A 178 -12.11 1.89 5.49
N GLY A 179 -11.15 2.49 6.20
CA GLY A 179 -9.81 2.79 5.69
C GLY A 179 -9.67 4.06 4.86
N TYR A 180 -10.77 4.79 4.62
CA TYR A 180 -10.75 6.11 4.00
C TYR A 180 -10.67 7.20 5.07
N ALA A 181 -9.59 7.99 5.05
CA ALA A 181 -9.49 9.23 5.81
C ALA A 181 -10.25 10.35 5.09
N LEU A 182 -11.57 10.46 5.31
CA LEU A 182 -12.45 11.43 4.65
C LEU A 182 -12.18 12.83 5.21
N LEU A 183 -11.54 13.66 4.40
CA LEU A 183 -10.97 14.94 4.83
C LEU A 183 -12.04 16.00 5.09
N ASN A 184 -11.83 16.75 6.18
CA ASN A 184 -12.64 17.90 6.57
C ASN A 184 -11.92 19.20 6.18
N ARG A 185 -12.58 20.07 5.41
CA ARG A 185 -11.97 21.33 4.94
C ARG A 185 -11.41 22.21 6.07
N LYS A 186 -12.12 22.31 7.20
CA LYS A 186 -11.65 23.09 8.37
C LYS A 186 -10.35 22.52 8.92
N GLY A 187 -10.30 21.20 9.14
CA GLY A 187 -9.10 20.55 9.66
C GLY A 187 -7.94 20.61 8.67
N MET A 188 -8.20 20.50 7.37
CA MET A 188 -7.16 20.66 6.35
C MET A 188 -6.56 22.06 6.38
N HIS A 189 -7.35 23.14 6.50
CA HIS A 189 -6.79 24.48 6.66
C HIS A 189 -5.80 24.58 7.84
N LEU A 190 -6.15 24.00 8.99
CA LEU A 190 -5.29 24.01 10.18
C LEU A 190 -4.04 23.14 10.01
N ALA A 191 -4.18 21.95 9.41
CA ALA A 191 -3.06 21.07 9.13
C ALA A 191 -2.08 21.70 8.14
N GLU A 192 -2.59 22.32 7.07
CA GLU A 192 -1.78 22.97 6.04
C GLU A 192 -1.04 24.20 6.58
N GLU A 193 -1.70 25.03 7.40
CA GLU A 193 -1.04 26.16 8.09
C GLU A 193 0.09 25.69 9.00
N TYR A 194 -0.17 24.65 9.82
CA TYR A 194 0.83 24.06 10.70
C TYR A 194 2.00 23.47 9.91
N LEU A 195 1.72 22.61 8.92
CA LEU A 195 2.76 21.97 8.10
C LEU A 195 3.56 22.99 7.29
N GLY A 196 2.90 24.05 6.79
CA GLY A 196 3.53 25.16 6.07
C GLY A 196 4.56 25.93 6.89
N ALA A 197 4.41 25.97 8.22
CA ALA A 197 5.33 26.63 9.13
C ALA A 197 6.52 25.77 9.58
N LEU A 198 6.47 24.45 9.35
CA LEU A 198 7.51 23.52 9.80
C LEU A 198 8.78 23.60 8.94
N SER A 199 9.94 23.44 9.59
CA SER A 199 11.19 23.15 8.90
C SER A 199 11.18 21.76 8.26
N GLU A 200 12.07 21.52 7.28
CA GLU A 200 12.21 20.19 6.67
C GLU A 200 12.54 19.09 7.70
N PHE A 201 13.32 19.43 8.73
CA PHE A 201 13.63 18.49 9.81
C PHE A 201 12.39 18.10 10.62
N GLU A 202 11.50 19.03 10.89
CA GLU A 202 10.24 18.76 11.58
C GLU A 202 9.25 18.01 10.69
N ARG A 203 9.20 18.33 9.39
CA ARG A 203 8.42 17.57 8.40
C ARG A 203 8.92 16.14 8.26
N ASP A 204 10.23 15.92 8.23
CA ASP A 204 10.84 14.58 8.16
C ASP A 204 10.45 13.73 9.39
N ARG A 205 10.41 14.33 10.59
CA ARG A 205 9.91 13.67 11.80
C ARG A 205 8.45 13.24 11.68
N LEU A 206 7.60 14.01 11.01
CA LEU A 206 6.23 13.61 10.75
C LEU A 206 6.13 12.50 9.69
N ARG A 207 6.95 12.55 8.63
CA ARG A 207 7.05 11.46 7.64
C ARG A 207 7.39 10.12 8.29
N CYS A 208 8.29 10.14 9.29
CA CYS A 208 8.67 8.96 10.09
C CYS A 208 7.49 8.26 10.79
N LEU A 209 6.37 8.95 11.04
CA LEU A 209 5.21 8.42 11.75
C LEU A 209 4.26 7.61 10.88
N LEU A 210 4.25 7.84 9.56
CA LEU A 210 3.37 7.13 8.64
C LEU A 210 3.73 5.64 8.65
N GLN A 211 2.72 4.78 8.73
CA GLN A 211 2.87 3.34 8.63
C GLN A 211 2.44 2.82 7.25
N VAL A 212 2.99 1.68 6.87
CA VAL A 212 2.60 0.90 5.69
C VAL A 212 2.49 -0.57 6.07
N GLY A 213 1.66 -1.32 5.36
CA GLY A 213 1.62 -2.77 5.48
C GLY A 213 2.68 -3.40 4.57
N VAL A 214 3.62 -4.17 5.12
CA VAL A 214 4.59 -4.94 4.32
C VAL A 214 4.29 -6.41 4.47
N HIS A 215 3.84 -7.01 3.36
CA HIS A 215 3.50 -8.42 3.28
C HIS A 215 4.61 -9.17 2.57
N TRP A 216 5.49 -9.78 3.34
CA TRP A 216 6.73 -10.38 2.85
C TRP A 216 6.47 -11.73 2.19
N GLY A 217 6.88 -11.90 0.93
CA GLY A 217 6.87 -13.21 0.27
C GLY A 217 5.50 -13.90 0.22
N VAL A 218 4.41 -13.13 0.11
CA VAL A 218 3.06 -13.67 -0.04
C VAL A 218 2.95 -14.45 -1.34
N GLU A 219 2.26 -15.60 -1.30
CA GLU A 219 2.07 -16.44 -2.48
C GLU A 219 1.12 -15.76 -3.47
N VAL A 220 1.48 -15.79 -4.76
CA VAL A 220 0.63 -15.36 -5.86
C VAL A 220 -0.34 -16.49 -6.15
N THR A 221 -1.63 -16.27 -5.87
CA THR A 221 -2.68 -17.28 -5.98
C THR A 221 -3.45 -17.21 -7.30
N ASP A 222 -2.99 -16.35 -8.23
CA ASP A 222 -3.58 -16.25 -9.55
C ASP A 222 -3.26 -17.51 -10.39
N GLU A 223 -4.21 -17.96 -11.20
CA GLU A 223 -4.08 -19.21 -11.98
C GLU A 223 -2.94 -19.15 -13.01
N ALA A 224 -2.61 -17.95 -13.49
CA ALA A 224 -1.51 -17.76 -14.44
C ALA A 224 -0.12 -17.91 -13.79
N ALA A 225 -0.02 -17.89 -12.45
CA ALA A 225 1.24 -17.98 -11.75
C ALA A 225 1.74 -19.44 -11.68
N ALA A 226 3.07 -19.60 -11.73
CA ALA A 226 3.67 -20.90 -11.47
C ALA A 226 3.51 -21.27 -9.98
N PRO A 227 3.37 -22.57 -9.63
CA PRO A 227 3.28 -22.99 -8.24
C PRO A 227 4.47 -22.48 -7.41
N GLY A 228 4.17 -21.86 -6.27
CA GLY A 228 5.19 -21.31 -5.36
C GLY A 228 5.74 -19.94 -5.76
N THR A 229 5.23 -19.30 -6.83
CA THR A 229 5.53 -17.88 -7.10
C THR A 229 5.09 -17.04 -5.90
N SER A 230 6.01 -16.24 -5.38
CA SER A 230 5.76 -15.32 -4.27
C SER A 230 6.32 -13.94 -4.58
N VAL A 231 5.72 -12.92 -3.97
CA VAL A 231 6.13 -11.52 -4.09
C VAL A 231 6.03 -10.84 -2.74
N THR A 232 6.69 -9.68 -2.58
CA THR A 232 6.45 -8.81 -1.43
C THR A 232 5.49 -7.71 -1.84
N GLN A 233 4.38 -7.51 -1.12
CA GLN A 233 3.46 -6.40 -1.36
C GLN A 233 3.64 -5.33 -0.27
N VAL A 234 3.76 -4.07 -0.68
CA VAL A 234 3.78 -2.92 0.22
C VAL A 234 2.50 -2.13 0.02
N TYR A 235 1.59 -2.25 0.97
CA TYR A 235 0.30 -1.57 0.99
C TYR A 235 0.46 -0.18 1.55
N CYS A 236 0.32 0.81 0.68
CA CYS A 236 0.41 2.22 1.00
C CYS A 236 -0.89 2.92 0.63
N SER A 237 -1.27 3.92 1.42
CA SER A 237 -2.39 4.79 1.09
C SER A 237 -1.93 6.22 0.78
N ALA A 238 -2.64 6.86 -0.13
CA ALA A 238 -2.61 8.31 -0.31
C ALA A 238 -3.86 8.91 0.33
N LEU A 239 -3.94 10.25 0.41
CA LEU A 239 -5.18 10.88 0.86
C LEU A 239 -6.31 10.68 -0.16
N PRO A 240 -7.53 10.31 0.26
CA PRO A 240 -8.66 10.12 -0.65
C PRO A 240 -9.34 11.47 -0.97
N VAL A 241 -8.60 12.38 -1.63
CA VAL A 241 -9.03 13.76 -1.94
C VAL A 241 -10.36 13.78 -2.69
N ALA A 242 -10.52 12.96 -3.73
CA ALA A 242 -11.74 12.91 -4.54
C ALA A 242 -12.96 12.26 -3.83
N TYR A 243 -12.74 11.56 -2.72
CA TYR A 243 -13.82 11.01 -1.88
C TYR A 243 -14.21 11.98 -0.76
N SER A 244 -13.49 13.10 -0.62
CA SER A 244 -13.62 14.02 0.49
C SER A 244 -14.30 15.33 0.06
N SER A 245 -14.72 16.13 1.04
CA SER A 245 -15.34 17.44 0.79
C SER A 245 -14.35 18.55 0.41
N VAL A 246 -13.09 18.20 0.12
CA VAL A 246 -11.97 19.11 -0.09
C VAL A 246 -11.49 19.11 -1.54
N ARG A 247 -10.83 20.19 -1.97
CA ARG A 247 -10.15 20.26 -3.26
C ARG A 247 -8.67 19.97 -3.08
N GLN A 248 -7.96 19.65 -4.17
CA GLN A 248 -6.50 19.51 -4.14
C GLN A 248 -5.79 20.74 -3.54
N SER A 249 -6.30 21.95 -3.82
CA SER A 249 -5.77 23.20 -3.26
C SER A 249 -5.87 23.31 -1.73
N ASP A 250 -6.72 22.48 -1.12
CA ASP A 250 -7.03 22.57 0.31
C ASP A 250 -6.11 21.65 1.14
N CYS A 251 -5.33 20.75 0.54
CA CYS A 251 -4.47 19.78 1.26
C CYS A 251 -3.10 19.43 0.60
N PRO A 252 -2.37 20.38 -0.04
CA PRO A 252 -1.13 20.06 -0.74
C PRO A 252 0.02 19.55 0.16
N GLU A 253 0.19 20.11 1.35
CA GLU A 253 1.30 19.77 2.27
C GLU A 253 1.09 18.39 2.89
N LEU A 254 -0.11 18.11 3.42
CA LEU A 254 -0.39 16.81 4.04
C LEU A 254 -0.38 15.68 3.00
N ALA A 255 -0.93 15.92 1.80
CA ALA A 255 -0.89 14.93 0.72
C ALA A 255 0.55 14.62 0.30
N SER A 256 1.39 15.65 0.14
CA SER A 256 2.79 15.47 -0.22
C SER A 256 3.56 14.72 0.86
N LEU A 257 3.37 15.08 2.14
CA LEU A 257 4.01 14.41 3.27
C LEU A 257 3.72 12.91 3.31
N ILE A 258 2.45 12.53 3.11
CA ILE A 258 2.02 11.12 3.10
C ILE A 258 2.61 10.38 1.90
N LEU A 259 2.56 10.97 0.70
CA LEU A 259 3.14 10.36 -0.50
C LEU A 259 4.65 10.17 -0.36
N GLU A 260 5.37 11.19 0.13
CA GLU A 260 6.81 11.12 0.37
C GLU A 260 7.20 9.99 1.32
N ALA A 261 6.46 9.85 2.42
CA ALA A 261 6.68 8.77 3.37
C ALA A 261 6.32 7.40 2.78
N ALA A 262 5.22 7.28 2.03
CA ALA A 262 4.78 6.03 1.40
C ALA A 262 5.79 5.52 0.35
N TYR A 263 6.30 6.40 -0.52
CA TYR A 263 7.31 6.01 -1.51
C TYR A 263 8.64 5.63 -0.86
N GLU A 264 9.09 6.39 0.15
CA GLU A 264 10.33 6.05 0.86
C GLU A 264 10.20 4.73 1.63
N ALA A 265 9.05 4.48 2.28
CA ALA A 265 8.77 3.23 2.96
C ALA A 265 8.76 2.04 1.98
N THR A 266 8.20 2.23 0.79
CA THR A 266 8.20 1.22 -0.28
C THR A 266 9.63 0.86 -0.72
N LEU A 267 10.49 1.85 -0.98
CA LEU A 267 11.87 1.59 -1.39
C LEU A 267 12.69 0.98 -0.24
N SER A 268 12.42 1.37 1.00
CA SER A 268 13.03 0.76 2.19
C SER A 268 12.67 -0.73 2.31
N ALA A 269 11.38 -1.06 2.13
CA ALA A 269 10.92 -2.44 2.13
C ALA A 269 11.52 -3.25 0.97
N ALA A 270 11.61 -2.68 -0.23
CA ALA A 270 12.25 -3.33 -1.39
C ALA A 270 13.74 -3.61 -1.15
N PHE A 271 14.44 -2.67 -0.52
CA PHE A 271 15.85 -2.84 -0.16
C PHE A 271 16.03 -3.99 0.85
N LEU A 272 15.19 -4.05 1.88
CA LEU A 272 15.16 -5.15 2.83
C LEU A 272 14.77 -6.48 2.19
N ASN A 273 13.80 -6.49 1.27
CA ASN A 273 13.38 -7.66 0.51
C ASN A 273 14.56 -8.31 -0.22
N GLY A 274 15.36 -7.50 -0.93
CA GLY A 274 16.57 -7.97 -1.61
C GLY A 274 17.62 -8.57 -0.66
N ARG A 275 17.65 -8.15 0.61
CA ARG A 275 18.54 -8.73 1.64
C ARG A 275 17.98 -9.99 2.27
N ARG A 276 16.66 -10.20 2.22
CA ARG A 276 15.95 -11.38 2.73
C ARG A 276 15.89 -12.53 1.73
N GLY A 277 16.61 -12.43 0.61
CA GLY A 277 16.62 -13.44 -0.46
C GLY A 277 15.59 -13.19 -1.57
N GLY A 278 14.84 -12.09 -1.52
CA GLY A 278 14.06 -11.59 -2.64
C GLY A 278 14.94 -10.87 -3.67
N THR A 279 14.31 -10.14 -4.59
CA THR A 279 15.04 -9.34 -5.60
C THR A 279 15.11 -7.87 -5.20
N THR A 280 15.99 -7.12 -5.86
CA THR A 280 16.06 -5.65 -5.77
C THR A 280 15.10 -4.94 -6.72
N THR A 281 14.23 -5.69 -7.41
CA THR A 281 13.24 -5.11 -8.32
C THR A 281 12.02 -4.63 -7.52
N VAL A 282 11.62 -3.39 -7.77
CA VAL A 282 10.41 -2.79 -7.20
C VAL A 282 9.53 -2.23 -8.31
N LEU A 283 8.25 -2.60 -8.26
CA LEU A 283 7.22 -2.12 -9.16
C LEU A 283 6.43 -1.03 -8.44
N LEU A 284 6.58 0.21 -8.89
CA LEU A 284 5.90 1.38 -8.34
C LEU A 284 4.68 1.73 -9.19
N THR A 285 3.63 2.18 -8.50
CA THR A 285 2.47 2.79 -9.14
C THR A 285 2.45 4.28 -8.87
N ARG A 286 1.61 5.04 -9.58
CA ARG A 286 1.33 6.45 -9.28
C ARG A 286 0.29 6.53 -8.18
N LEU A 287 0.73 6.32 -6.94
CA LEU A 287 -0.09 6.17 -5.74
C LEU A 287 -1.05 7.36 -5.59
N GLY A 288 -2.35 7.08 -5.52
CA GLY A 288 -3.38 8.09 -5.33
C GLY A 288 -3.73 8.94 -6.56
N GLY A 289 -3.05 8.78 -7.70
CA GLY A 289 -3.26 9.60 -8.91
C GLY A 289 -4.51 9.25 -9.73
N GLY A 290 -5.15 8.11 -9.41
CA GLY A 290 -6.42 7.67 -10.00
C GLY A 290 -7.62 8.08 -9.14
N ALA A 291 -8.35 7.09 -8.62
CA ALA A 291 -9.60 7.29 -7.88
C ALA A 291 -9.48 8.26 -6.70
N PHE A 292 -8.34 8.30 -6.00
CA PHE A 292 -8.14 9.19 -4.85
C PHE A 292 -7.89 10.66 -5.23
N GLY A 293 -7.59 10.95 -6.50
CA GLY A 293 -7.52 12.32 -7.01
C GLY A 293 -6.34 13.15 -6.49
N ASN A 294 -5.20 12.55 -6.17
CA ASN A 294 -3.98 13.28 -5.81
C ASN A 294 -3.35 13.92 -7.06
N ALA A 295 -2.73 15.09 -6.89
CA ALA A 295 -2.11 15.79 -8.01
C ALA A 295 -0.84 15.06 -8.49
N ASN A 296 -0.66 14.97 -9.82
CA ASN A 296 0.52 14.35 -10.42
C ASN A 296 1.84 14.99 -9.95
N ALA A 297 1.84 16.30 -9.69
CA ALA A 297 3.03 17.00 -9.20
C ALA A 297 3.48 16.53 -7.81
N TRP A 298 2.54 16.23 -6.90
CA TRP A 298 2.85 15.70 -5.56
C TRP A 298 3.44 14.30 -5.66
N ILE A 299 2.84 13.46 -6.50
CA ILE A 299 3.30 12.09 -6.75
C ILE A 299 4.70 12.10 -7.35
N ASP A 300 4.93 12.92 -8.39
CA ASP A 300 6.23 13.05 -9.04
C ASP A 300 7.31 13.52 -8.06
N HIS A 301 6.99 14.53 -7.24
CA HIS A 301 7.91 15.04 -6.22
C HIS A 301 8.28 13.94 -5.22
N ALA A 302 7.29 13.23 -4.70
CA ALA A 302 7.49 12.16 -3.73
C ALA A 302 8.33 11.00 -4.29
N ILE A 303 8.06 10.57 -5.53
CA ILE A 303 8.89 9.56 -6.21
C ILE A 303 10.32 10.07 -6.35
N LEU A 304 10.54 11.26 -6.92
CA LEU A 304 11.88 11.80 -7.15
C LEU A 304 12.67 11.97 -5.86
N ARG A 305 12.01 12.36 -4.76
CA ARG A 305 12.60 12.45 -3.43
C ARG A 305 13.04 11.06 -2.95
N ALA A 306 12.17 10.06 -3.00
CA ALA A 306 12.50 8.70 -2.60
C ALA A 306 13.65 8.10 -3.45
N LEU A 307 13.65 8.33 -4.77
CA LEU A 307 14.74 7.90 -5.64
C LEU A 307 16.08 8.53 -5.26
N ALA A 308 16.09 9.81 -4.86
CA ALA A 308 17.31 10.48 -4.41
C ALA A 308 17.87 9.87 -3.11
N VAL A 309 16.99 9.53 -2.15
CA VAL A 309 17.39 8.83 -0.91
C VAL A 309 18.04 7.48 -1.22
N PHE A 310 17.55 6.78 -2.25
CA PHE A 310 18.00 5.44 -2.63
C PHE A 310 18.95 5.41 -3.84
N GLN A 311 19.54 6.54 -4.23
CA GLN A 311 20.28 6.68 -5.50
C GLN A 311 21.42 5.66 -5.70
N ASN A 312 22.02 5.15 -4.61
CA ASN A 312 23.13 4.17 -4.66
C ASN A 312 22.72 2.78 -4.12
N SER A 313 21.43 2.52 -3.99
CA SER A 313 20.94 1.28 -3.36
C SER A 313 21.04 0.01 -4.23
N GLY A 314 21.27 0.15 -5.53
CA GLY A 314 21.18 -0.93 -6.52
C GLY A 314 19.75 -1.43 -6.76
N LEU A 315 18.74 -0.68 -6.33
CA LEU A 315 17.34 -0.99 -6.64
C LEU A 315 17.08 -0.82 -8.14
N ARG A 316 16.21 -1.69 -8.67
CA ARG A 316 15.65 -1.55 -10.02
C ARG A 316 14.19 -1.16 -9.86
N VAL A 317 13.91 0.12 -10.08
CA VAL A 317 12.58 0.70 -9.96
C VAL A 317 11.89 0.70 -11.32
N LEU A 318 10.72 0.08 -11.38
CA LEU A 318 9.87 0.01 -12.57
C LEU A 318 8.55 0.72 -12.31
N LEU A 319 8.28 1.81 -13.03
CA LEU A 319 6.98 2.47 -13.01
C LEU A 319 5.97 1.66 -13.83
N VAL A 320 4.91 1.21 -13.19
CA VAL A 320 3.88 0.37 -13.81
C VAL A 320 2.87 1.24 -14.56
N ASN A 321 2.78 1.03 -15.87
CA ASN A 321 1.82 1.69 -16.74
C ASN A 321 0.85 0.67 -17.34
N GLN A 322 -0.44 0.99 -17.35
CA GLN A 322 -1.42 0.18 -18.10
C GLN A 322 -1.29 0.36 -19.62
N ARG A 323 -0.78 1.52 -20.07
CA ARG A 323 -0.68 1.87 -21.48
C ARG A 323 0.75 2.27 -21.87
N PRO A 324 1.17 2.06 -23.12
CA PRO A 324 2.53 2.39 -23.56
C PRO A 324 2.89 3.88 -23.43
N LYS A 325 1.91 4.75 -23.74
CA LYS A 325 2.01 6.19 -23.62
C LYS A 325 1.30 6.64 -22.35
N ASP A 326 2.08 7.25 -21.46
CA ASP A 326 1.56 7.88 -20.25
C ASP A 326 2.39 9.15 -20.02
N MET A 327 1.81 10.31 -20.33
CA MET A 327 2.56 11.57 -20.34
C MET A 327 3.18 11.91 -18.99
N ALA A 328 2.51 11.56 -17.89
CA ALA A 328 3.00 11.83 -16.54
C ALA A 328 4.25 10.99 -16.24
N THR A 329 4.20 9.69 -16.53
CA THR A 329 5.34 8.78 -16.36
C THR A 329 6.49 9.11 -17.31
N ASP A 330 6.19 9.41 -18.58
CA ASP A 330 7.21 9.75 -19.57
C ASP A 330 7.94 11.06 -19.21
N ALA A 331 7.20 12.06 -18.70
CA ALA A 331 7.78 13.30 -18.18
C ALA A 331 8.64 13.06 -16.93
N LEU A 332 8.18 12.21 -16.01
CA LEU A 332 8.94 11.83 -14.81
C LEU A 332 10.27 11.15 -15.16
N LEU A 333 10.24 10.18 -16.10
CA LEU A 333 11.44 9.50 -16.58
C LEU A 333 12.43 10.48 -17.21
N SER A 334 11.94 11.38 -18.07
CA SER A 334 12.77 12.41 -18.71
C SER A 334 13.40 13.35 -17.68
N ARG A 335 12.65 13.76 -16.65
CA ARG A 335 13.16 14.57 -15.54
C ARG A 335 14.18 13.85 -14.68
N TYR A 336 14.10 12.53 -14.54
CA TYR A 336 15.07 11.75 -13.77
C TYR A 336 16.37 11.54 -14.54
N HIS A 337 16.29 11.16 -15.82
CA HIS A 337 17.47 10.89 -16.64
C HIS A 337 18.18 12.14 -17.16
N GLY A 338 17.50 13.28 -17.22
CA GLY A 338 18.11 14.56 -17.59
C GLY A 338 18.85 15.28 -16.44
N ARG A 339 19.03 14.62 -15.29
CA ARG A 339 19.75 15.16 -14.12
C ARG A 339 21.25 15.02 -14.23
#